data_AF-A0A7L0MRW1-F1
#
_entry.id   AF-A0A7L0MRW1-F1
#
_cell.length_a   1.000
_cell.length_b   1.000
_cell.length_c   1.000
_cell.angle_alpha   90.00
_cell.angle_beta   90.00
_cell.angle_gamma   90.00
#
_symmetry.space_group_name_H-M   'P 1'
#
loop_
_entity.id
_entity.type
_entity.pdbx_description
1 polymer ?
#
loop_
_entity_poly.entity_id
_entity_poly.type
_entity_poly.pdbx_seq_one_letter_code
_entity_poly.pdbx_strand_id
1 'polypeptide(L)'
;GKEVVIANAVIAIVTIGGQQLFSFFTFSCPCHVGQNLIYGLAFLGVPALILLILGYALNNQTWRLVTGKRSLEGQTTPNQLLQCKLVCFVLCSITGRALVAPVTWLAVTLINGSYYVCAVSEYAPVHYYEGNPNITASEHRRILAAIPCSQLVPPELTRARDEVILLLRYQSQVAGWLLIAVVVITVFLSYCLASCFSPLSFLHFRYWSTYVHNEQELFDEATDQHSRLYAMQHIRKFFGFVPGSENVKEIRIPSLREWQAISGLAFLKRVDAEHYDYSLLHDWALRGSVNGKYLKTDEDP
;
A
#
# COMPACT_ATOMS: atom_id res chain seq x y z
N GLY A 1 27.54 0.55 -24.23
CA GLY A 1 28.37 0.92 -23.06
C GLY A 1 27.53 1.11 -21.81
N LYS A 2 26.93 2.29 -21.63
CA LYS A 2 26.12 2.64 -20.44
C LYS A 2 24.94 1.69 -20.16
N GLU A 3 24.19 1.27 -21.18
CA GLU A 3 23.04 0.38 -20.97
C GLU A 3 23.40 -1.00 -20.44
N VAL A 4 24.53 -1.57 -20.90
CA VAL A 4 25.05 -2.86 -20.40
C VAL A 4 25.53 -2.74 -18.95
N VAL A 5 26.11 -1.59 -18.57
CA VAL A 5 26.53 -1.32 -17.19
C VAL A 5 25.32 -1.16 -16.26
N ILE A 6 24.26 -0.49 -16.71
CA ILE A 6 23.01 -0.35 -15.96
C ILE A 6 22.31 -1.71 -15.81
N ALA A 7 22.24 -2.51 -16.88
CA ALA A 7 21.66 -3.84 -16.83
C ALA A 7 22.42 -4.77 -15.85
N ASN A 8 23.75 -4.76 -15.89
CA ASN A 8 24.57 -5.55 -14.97
C ASN A 8 24.44 -5.07 -13.51
N ALA A 9 24.33 -3.76 -13.27
CA ALA A 9 24.09 -3.21 -11.94
C ALA A 9 22.70 -3.58 -11.41
N VAL A 10 21.66 -3.53 -12.25
CA VAL A 10 20.31 -3.96 -11.90
C VAL A 10 20.29 -5.46 -11.59
N ILE A 11 20.92 -6.29 -12.43
CA ILE A 11 21.03 -7.73 -12.16
C ILE A 11 21.74 -7.96 -10.83
N ALA A 12 22.87 -7.29 -10.56
CA ALA A 12 23.58 -7.43 -9.29
C ALA A 12 22.73 -7.01 -8.10
N ILE A 13 22.00 -5.89 -8.18
CA ILE A 13 21.10 -5.42 -7.11
C ILE A 13 19.94 -6.40 -6.91
N VAL A 14 19.34 -6.91 -7.99
CA VAL A 14 18.25 -7.90 -7.94
C VAL A 14 18.77 -9.24 -7.40
N THR A 15 19.99 -9.66 -7.73
CA THR A 15 20.59 -10.90 -7.22
C THR A 15 20.96 -10.76 -5.74
N ILE A 16 21.55 -9.64 -5.32
CA ILE A 16 21.92 -9.40 -3.91
C ILE A 16 20.65 -9.18 -3.06
N GLY A 17 19.72 -8.36 -3.53
CA GLY A 17 18.43 -8.13 -2.90
C GLY A 17 17.59 -9.41 -2.87
N GLY A 18 17.59 -10.16 -3.96
CA GLY A 18 16.98 -11.48 -4.06
C GLY A 18 17.58 -12.46 -3.06
N GLN A 19 18.91 -12.58 -2.99
CA GLN A 19 19.60 -13.46 -2.04
C GLN A 19 19.34 -13.05 -0.59
N GLN A 20 19.35 -11.76 -0.26
CA GLN A 20 19.04 -11.30 1.09
C GLN A 20 17.56 -11.50 1.45
N LEU A 21 16.64 -11.32 0.50
CA LEU A 21 15.23 -11.68 0.68
C LEU A 21 15.09 -13.20 0.86
N PHE A 22 15.74 -14.03 0.04
CA PHE A 22 15.75 -15.48 0.17
C PHE A 22 16.37 -15.95 1.50
N SER A 23 17.38 -15.23 2.00
CA SER A 23 18.03 -15.50 3.30
C SER A 23 17.18 -15.05 4.49
N PHE A 24 16.42 -13.96 4.36
CA PHE A 24 15.50 -13.47 5.39
C PHE A 24 14.20 -14.29 5.43
N PHE A 25 13.76 -14.79 4.27
CA PHE A 25 12.65 -15.73 4.12
C PHE A 25 13.08 -17.19 4.17
N THR A 26 14.29 -17.53 4.64
CA THR A 26 14.68 -18.94 4.83
C THR A 26 13.97 -19.49 6.05
N PHE A 27 12.71 -19.85 5.81
CA PHE A 27 11.83 -20.45 6.78
C PHE A 27 12.44 -21.73 7.33
N SER A 28 12.69 -21.74 8.64
CA SER A 28 13.21 -22.88 9.36
C SER A 28 12.31 -23.13 10.56
N CYS A 29 11.57 -24.25 10.54
CA CYS A 29 10.63 -24.54 11.61
C CYS A 29 11.39 -24.80 12.93
N PRO A 30 10.98 -24.21 14.07
CA PRO A 30 11.69 -24.36 15.34
C PRO A 30 11.58 -25.78 15.94
N CYS A 31 10.60 -26.57 15.49
CA CYS A 31 10.38 -27.95 15.91
C CYS A 31 10.23 -28.11 17.43
N HIS A 32 9.49 -27.17 18.02
CA HIS A 32 9.20 -27.11 19.44
C HIS A 32 7.70 -26.96 19.68
N VAL A 33 7.20 -27.70 20.67
CA VAL A 33 5.79 -27.70 21.10
C VAL A 33 5.33 -26.27 21.40
N GLY A 34 4.17 -25.86 20.87
CA GLY A 34 3.58 -24.53 21.01
C GLY A 34 4.20 -23.43 20.14
N GLN A 35 5.50 -23.53 19.81
CA GLN A 35 6.21 -22.51 19.01
C GLN A 35 5.99 -22.70 17.51
N ASN A 36 5.85 -23.94 17.07
CA ASN A 36 5.59 -24.30 15.68
C ASN A 36 4.36 -23.58 15.11
N LEU A 37 3.25 -23.57 15.85
CA LEU A 37 2.00 -22.90 15.45
C LEU A 37 2.22 -21.39 15.27
N ILE A 38 2.79 -20.72 16.26
CA ILE A 38 3.00 -19.27 16.26
C ILE A 38 3.95 -18.88 15.12
N TYR A 39 5.06 -19.61 14.97
CA TYR A 39 6.06 -19.33 13.94
C TYR A 39 5.49 -19.54 12.53
N GLY A 40 4.81 -20.66 12.27
CA GLY A 40 4.20 -20.92 10.97
C GLY A 40 3.10 -19.92 10.62
N LEU A 41 2.23 -19.56 11.57
CA LEU A 41 1.19 -18.54 11.36
C LEU A 41 1.77 -17.14 11.17
N ALA A 42 2.87 -16.78 11.82
CA ALA A 42 3.53 -15.50 11.62
C ALA A 42 4.03 -15.34 10.18
N PHE A 43 4.71 -16.36 9.63
CA PHE A 43 5.18 -16.35 8.24
C PHE A 43 4.04 -16.41 7.22
N LEU A 44 2.90 -16.98 7.59
CA LEU A 44 1.70 -16.99 6.77
C LEU A 44 1.01 -15.60 6.77
N GLY A 45 0.78 -15.03 7.95
CA GLY A 45 -0.10 -13.87 8.15
C GLY A 45 0.57 -12.50 8.18
N VAL A 46 1.78 -12.37 8.76
CA VAL A 46 2.44 -11.06 8.93
C VAL A 46 2.78 -10.42 7.57
N PRO A 47 3.38 -11.13 6.60
CA PRO A 47 3.62 -10.55 5.28
C PRO A 47 2.32 -10.16 4.56
N ALA A 48 1.25 -10.95 4.70
CA ALA A 48 -0.07 -10.60 4.17
C ALA A 48 -0.60 -9.31 4.81
N LEU A 49 -0.48 -9.14 6.13
CA LEU A 49 -0.89 -7.92 6.81
C LEU A 49 -0.09 -6.69 6.34
N ILE A 50 1.23 -6.83 6.19
CA ILE A 50 2.08 -5.74 5.67
C ILE A 50 1.66 -5.37 4.24
N LEU A 51 1.43 -6.35 3.37
CA LEU A 51 0.96 -6.11 2.01
C LEU A 51 -0.42 -5.43 1.98
N LEU A 52 -1.31 -5.79 2.90
CA LEU A 52 -2.62 -5.14 3.04
C LEU A 52 -2.49 -3.67 3.43
N ILE A 53 -1.66 -3.36 4.44
CA ILE A 53 -1.42 -1.97 4.89
C ILE A 53 -0.81 -1.14 3.75
N LEU A 54 0.19 -1.69 3.06
CA LEU A 54 0.79 -1.03 1.89
C LEU A 54 -0.24 -0.81 0.77
N GLY A 55 -1.10 -1.79 0.51
CA GLY A 55 -2.17 -1.70 -0.48
C GLY A 55 -3.14 -0.56 -0.19
N TYR A 56 -3.50 -0.33 1.08
CA TYR A 56 -4.32 0.82 1.48
C TYR A 56 -3.55 2.14 1.39
N ALA A 57 -2.31 2.18 1.87
CA ALA A 57 -1.48 3.38 1.94
C ALA A 57 -1.12 3.94 0.55
N LEU A 58 -0.89 3.08 -0.43
CA LEU A 58 -0.54 3.48 -1.80
C LEU A 58 -1.75 3.82 -2.67
N ASN A 59 -2.97 3.59 -2.18
CA ASN A 59 -4.18 3.86 -2.96
C ASN A 59 -4.66 5.30 -2.75
N ASN A 60 -4.50 6.14 -3.77
CA ASN A 60 -4.92 7.55 -3.76
C ASN A 60 -6.42 7.74 -3.43
N GLN A 61 -7.28 6.76 -3.77
CA GLN A 61 -8.70 6.85 -3.42
C GLN A 61 -8.96 6.68 -1.92
N THR A 62 -8.12 5.92 -1.20
CA THR A 62 -8.16 5.83 0.27
C THR A 62 -7.98 7.21 0.88
N TRP A 63 -6.96 7.94 0.42
CA TRP A 63 -6.65 9.27 0.92
C TRP A 63 -7.75 10.28 0.61
N ARG A 64 -8.32 10.26 -0.61
CA ARG A 64 -9.47 11.12 -0.97
C ARG A 64 -10.66 10.93 -0.02
N LEU A 65 -10.91 9.70 0.44
CA LEU A 65 -12.01 9.39 1.36
C LEU A 65 -11.71 9.80 2.81
N VAL A 66 -10.44 9.69 3.23
CA VAL A 66 -9.98 10.10 4.57
C VAL A 66 -9.90 11.62 4.70
N THR A 67 -9.39 12.34 3.69
CA THR A 67 -9.28 13.80 3.70
C THR A 67 -10.62 14.49 3.42
N GLY A 68 -11.50 13.88 2.62
CA GLY A 68 -12.81 14.43 2.27
C GLY A 68 -13.84 14.47 3.41
N LYS A 69 -13.62 13.73 4.51
CA LYS A 69 -14.60 13.65 5.62
C LYS A 69 -14.81 14.95 6.40
N ARG A 70 -13.88 15.91 6.35
CA ARG A 70 -14.02 17.20 7.08
C ARG A 70 -14.90 18.25 6.41
N SER A 71 -15.30 18.07 5.15
CA SER A 71 -16.11 19.06 4.43
C SER A 71 -17.61 18.75 4.43
N LEU A 72 -18.03 17.59 4.98
CA LEU A 72 -19.41 17.10 4.91
C LEU A 72 -20.21 17.36 6.19
N GLU A 73 -19.79 18.31 7.02
CA GLU A 73 -20.46 18.63 8.29
C GLU A 73 -21.61 19.65 8.12
N GLY A 74 -21.87 20.12 6.89
CA GLY A 74 -22.78 21.24 6.63
C GLY A 74 -23.96 21.00 5.68
N GLN A 75 -24.19 19.80 5.15
CA GLN A 75 -25.30 19.58 4.20
C GLN A 75 -26.25 18.46 4.65
N THR A 76 -27.30 18.87 5.36
CA THR A 76 -28.53 18.09 5.54
C THR A 76 -29.21 17.89 4.17
N THR A 77 -29.06 16.71 3.56
CA THR A 77 -29.82 16.30 2.37
C THR A 77 -30.34 14.85 2.47
N PRO A 78 -31.46 14.50 1.81
CA PRO A 78 -32.47 13.57 2.36
C PRO A 78 -32.27 12.08 2.07
N ASN A 79 -31.10 11.60 1.67
CA ASN A 79 -30.93 10.21 1.23
C ASN A 79 -29.69 9.54 1.83
N GLN A 80 -29.70 9.39 3.16
CA GLN A 80 -28.66 8.69 3.94
C GLN A 80 -28.38 7.27 3.41
N LEU A 81 -29.40 6.58 2.89
CA LEU A 81 -29.27 5.24 2.30
C LEU A 81 -28.43 5.24 1.01
N LEU A 82 -28.63 6.22 0.13
CA LEU A 82 -27.91 6.31 -1.15
C LEU A 82 -26.44 6.67 -0.92
N GLN A 83 -26.18 7.60 0.00
CA GLN A 83 -24.83 7.96 0.44
C GLN A 83 -24.10 6.76 1.05
N CYS A 84 -24.77 5.99 1.91
CA CYS A 84 -24.20 4.77 2.50
C CYS A 84 -23.86 3.73 1.43
N LYS A 85 -24.74 3.52 0.43
CA LYS A 85 -24.49 2.61 -0.70
C LYS A 85 -23.29 3.04 -1.54
N LEU A 86 -23.15 4.34 -1.83
CA LEU A 86 -22.03 4.87 -2.61
C LEU A 86 -20.71 4.74 -1.85
N VAL A 87 -20.70 5.08 -0.56
CA VAL A 87 -19.53 4.92 0.31
C VAL A 87 -19.13 3.45 0.43
N CYS A 88 -20.10 2.55 0.62
CA CYS A 88 -19.85 1.11 0.67
C CYS A 88 -19.25 0.59 -0.64
N PHE A 89 -19.79 1.01 -1.79
CA PHE A 89 -19.26 0.65 -3.11
C PHE A 89 -17.80 1.10 -3.30
N VAL A 90 -17.49 2.35 -2.92
CA VAL A 90 -16.13 2.89 -3.00
C VAL A 90 -15.18 2.14 -2.05
N LEU A 91 -15.60 1.86 -0.82
CA LEU A 91 -14.81 1.09 0.15
C LEU A 91 -14.56 -0.35 -0.31
N CYS A 92 -15.55 -1.01 -0.90
CA CYS A 92 -15.41 -2.33 -1.50
C CYS A 92 -14.40 -2.32 -2.65
N SER A 93 -14.45 -1.30 -3.52
CA SER A 93 -13.48 -1.12 -4.61
C SER A 93 -12.05 -0.92 -4.10
N ILE A 94 -11.87 -0.04 -3.11
CA ILE A 94 -10.56 0.22 -2.47
C ILE A 94 -10.01 -1.06 -1.82
N THR A 95 -10.86 -1.74 -1.04
CA THR A 95 -10.50 -2.97 -0.33
C THR A 95 -10.19 -4.11 -1.30
N GLY A 96 -10.97 -4.26 -2.38
CA GLY A 96 -10.71 -5.26 -3.42
C GLY A 96 -9.34 -5.11 -4.06
N ARG A 97 -8.90 -3.87 -4.35
CA ARG A 97 -7.55 -3.58 -4.88
C ARG A 97 -6.45 -3.87 -3.84
N ALA A 98 -6.67 -3.48 -2.59
CA ALA A 98 -5.70 -3.72 -1.51
C ALA A 98 -5.52 -5.21 -1.17
N LEU A 99 -6.55 -6.04 -1.38
CA LEU A 99 -6.53 -7.47 -1.08
C LEU A 99 -5.78 -8.34 -2.09
N VAL A 100 -5.48 -7.83 -3.30
CA VAL A 100 -4.84 -8.64 -4.36
C VAL A 100 -3.51 -9.25 -3.91
N ALA A 101 -2.62 -8.42 -3.38
CA ALA A 101 -1.30 -8.85 -2.91
C ALA A 101 -1.36 -9.85 -1.73
N PRO A 102 -2.08 -9.57 -0.62
CA PRO A 102 -2.15 -10.50 0.51
C PRO A 102 -2.82 -11.84 0.16
N VAL A 103 -3.88 -11.84 -0.65
CA VAL A 103 -4.53 -13.07 -1.10
C VAL A 103 -3.57 -13.90 -1.96
N THR A 104 -2.82 -13.25 -2.86
CA THR A 104 -1.81 -13.93 -3.68
C THR A 104 -0.71 -14.54 -2.82
N TRP A 105 -0.21 -13.81 -1.81
CA TRP A 105 0.76 -14.33 -0.85
C TRP A 105 0.25 -15.58 -0.13
N LEU A 106 -0.98 -15.53 0.39
CA LEU A 106 -1.60 -16.68 1.08
C LEU A 106 -1.76 -17.87 0.15
N ALA A 107 -2.21 -17.66 -1.09
CA ALA A 107 -2.35 -18.74 -2.08
C ALA A 107 -1.00 -19.41 -2.38
N VAL A 108 0.04 -18.63 -2.67
CA VAL A 108 1.39 -19.13 -2.98
C VAL A 108 1.99 -19.91 -1.80
N THR A 109 1.87 -19.35 -0.59
CA THR A 109 2.43 -19.98 0.63
C THR A 109 1.67 -21.24 1.04
N LEU A 110 0.34 -21.29 0.85
CA LEU A 110 -0.46 -22.49 1.06
C LEU A 110 -0.17 -23.59 0.02
N ILE A 111 0.05 -23.23 -1.24
CA ILE A 111 0.44 -24.21 -2.28
C ILE A 111 1.83 -24.79 -1.99
N ASN A 112 2.78 -23.96 -1.53
CA ASN A 112 4.09 -24.44 -1.08
C ASN A 112 3.97 -25.35 0.16
N GLY A 113 3.12 -24.97 1.11
CA GLY A 113 2.72 -25.79 2.27
C GLY A 113 3.76 -25.90 3.39
N SER A 114 4.96 -25.35 3.25
CA SER A 114 6.00 -25.38 4.29
C SER A 114 5.54 -24.74 5.60
N TYR A 115 4.89 -23.58 5.53
CA TYR A 115 4.42 -22.83 6.71
C TYR A 115 3.27 -23.56 7.40
N TYR A 116 2.35 -24.12 6.62
CA TYR A 116 1.22 -24.90 7.11
C TYR A 116 1.69 -26.19 7.81
N VAL A 117 2.62 -26.94 7.19
CA VAL A 117 3.19 -28.15 7.78
C VAL A 117 3.83 -27.85 9.13
N CYS A 118 4.63 -26.78 9.24
CA CYS A 118 5.18 -26.38 10.53
C CYS A 118 4.07 -26.02 11.52
N ALA A 119 3.13 -25.15 11.13
CA ALA A 119 2.09 -24.65 12.03
C ALA A 119 1.20 -25.77 12.62
N VAL A 120 0.86 -26.77 11.81
CA VAL A 120 -0.14 -27.80 12.15
C VAL A 120 0.50 -29.13 12.55
N SER A 121 1.81 -29.29 12.40
CA SER A 121 2.55 -30.53 12.75
C SER A 121 2.20 -31.11 14.11
N GLU A 122 2.09 -30.27 15.14
CA GLU A 122 1.76 -30.67 16.52
C GLU A 122 0.34 -31.28 16.66
N TYR A 123 -0.56 -30.96 15.74
CA TYR A 123 -1.97 -31.37 15.75
C TYR A 123 -2.28 -32.47 14.74
N ALA A 124 -1.25 -33.06 14.11
CA ALA A 124 -1.44 -34.19 13.21
C ALA A 124 -2.08 -35.38 13.94
N PRO A 125 -2.96 -36.13 13.25
CA PRO A 125 -3.68 -37.23 13.89
C PRO A 125 -2.74 -38.36 14.30
N VAL A 126 -3.01 -38.91 15.48
CA VAL A 126 -2.12 -39.80 16.24
C VAL A 126 -1.98 -41.21 15.63
N HIS A 127 -2.93 -41.63 14.79
CA HIS A 127 -3.03 -42.99 14.28
C HIS A 127 -1.83 -43.46 13.43
N TYR A 128 -1.06 -42.54 12.85
CA TYR A 128 0.18 -42.87 12.12
C TYR A 128 1.33 -43.34 13.03
N TYR A 129 1.21 -43.09 14.33
CA TYR A 129 2.24 -43.35 15.34
C TYR A 129 1.78 -44.29 16.46
N GLU A 130 0.55 -44.80 16.40
CA GLU A 130 0.00 -45.82 17.29
C GLU A 130 0.59 -47.20 17.00
N GLY A 131 1.92 -47.33 17.15
CA GLY A 131 2.63 -48.61 17.09
C GLY A 131 3.20 -49.04 18.44
N ASN A 132 3.25 -48.14 19.43
CA ASN A 132 3.93 -48.40 20.70
C ASN A 132 3.08 -47.96 21.90
N PRO A 133 2.49 -48.89 22.68
CA PRO A 133 1.56 -48.58 23.78
C PRO A 133 2.19 -47.87 24.99
N ASN A 134 3.51 -47.66 24.99
CA ASN A 134 4.27 -47.06 26.10
C ASN A 134 4.55 -45.55 25.96
N ILE A 135 4.10 -44.88 24.89
CA ILE A 135 4.39 -43.46 24.66
C ILE A 135 3.36 -42.58 25.39
N THR A 136 3.82 -41.65 26.23
CA THR A 136 2.93 -40.69 26.88
C THR A 136 2.41 -39.63 25.91
N ALA A 137 1.24 -39.04 26.18
CA ALA A 137 0.66 -38.00 25.31
C ALA A 137 1.57 -36.77 25.13
N SER A 138 2.41 -36.45 26.11
CA SER A 138 3.38 -35.35 26.06
C SER A 138 4.58 -35.67 25.17
N GLU A 139 5.11 -36.89 25.24
CA GLU A 139 6.15 -37.38 24.34
C GLU A 139 5.65 -37.45 22.91
N HIS A 140 4.39 -37.88 22.71
CA HIS A 140 3.78 -37.90 21.41
C HIS A 140 3.73 -36.50 20.77
N ARG A 141 3.28 -35.47 21.49
CA ARG A 141 3.31 -34.08 20.98
C ARG A 141 4.71 -33.58 20.65
N ARG A 142 5.73 -33.99 21.42
CA ARG A 142 7.12 -33.63 21.12
C ARG A 142 7.59 -34.27 19.81
N ILE A 143 7.25 -35.53 19.58
CA ILE A 143 7.54 -36.24 18.32
C ILE A 143 6.82 -35.55 17.16
N LEU A 144 5.54 -35.23 17.32
CA LEU A 144 4.75 -34.52 16.30
C LEU A 144 5.32 -33.13 15.98
N ALA A 145 5.72 -32.36 16.99
CA ALA A 145 6.34 -31.06 16.79
C ALA A 145 7.70 -31.16 16.07
N ALA A 146 8.40 -32.29 16.19
CA ALA A 146 9.67 -32.53 15.53
C ALA A 146 9.55 -32.96 14.05
N ILE A 147 8.36 -33.35 13.57
CA ILE A 147 8.12 -33.86 12.21
C ILE A 147 8.74 -32.98 11.10
N PRO A 148 8.61 -31.63 11.12
CA PRO A 148 9.19 -30.78 10.09
C PRO A 148 10.73 -30.86 10.02
N CYS A 149 11.40 -31.26 11.10
CA CYS A 149 12.85 -31.37 11.20
C CYS A 149 13.31 -32.84 11.12
N SER A 150 13.87 -33.23 9.97
CA SER A 150 14.32 -34.60 9.72
C SER A 150 15.35 -35.13 10.73
N GLN A 151 16.15 -34.24 11.32
CA GLN A 151 17.23 -34.61 12.24
C GLN A 151 16.75 -35.00 13.65
N LEU A 152 15.54 -34.59 14.04
CA LEU A 152 14.99 -34.81 15.38
C LEU A 152 14.06 -36.02 15.46
N VAL A 153 13.72 -36.63 14.32
CA VAL A 153 12.81 -37.79 14.26
C VAL A 153 13.62 -39.08 14.30
N PRO A 154 13.29 -40.05 15.17
CA PRO A 154 13.97 -41.35 15.19
C PRO A 154 13.84 -42.08 13.85
N PRO A 155 14.88 -42.82 13.41
CA PRO A 155 14.91 -43.43 12.07
C PRO A 155 13.77 -44.43 11.85
N GLU A 156 13.31 -45.11 12.90
CA GLU A 156 12.19 -46.06 12.85
C GLU A 156 10.85 -45.40 12.47
N LEU A 157 10.70 -44.10 12.76
CA LEU A 157 9.49 -43.32 12.56
C LEU A 157 9.50 -42.52 11.25
N THR A 158 10.55 -42.65 10.44
CA THR A 158 10.73 -41.88 9.20
C THR A 158 9.58 -42.10 8.20
N ARG A 159 9.08 -43.33 8.07
CA ARG A 159 7.95 -43.64 7.18
C ARG A 159 6.68 -42.90 7.61
N ALA A 160 6.31 -43.01 8.88
CA ALA A 160 5.14 -42.34 9.45
C ALA A 160 5.26 -40.80 9.35
N ARG A 161 6.48 -40.27 9.53
CA ARG A 161 6.78 -38.86 9.29
C ARG A 161 6.47 -38.43 7.87
N ASP A 162 6.94 -39.17 6.87
CA ASP A 162 6.74 -38.80 5.47
C ASP A 162 5.26 -38.89 5.07
N GLU A 163 4.50 -39.85 5.61
CA GLU A 163 3.04 -39.94 5.44
C GLU A 163 2.31 -38.73 6.05
N VAL A 164 2.70 -38.30 7.25
CA VAL A 164 2.11 -37.13 7.91
C VAL A 164 2.47 -35.84 7.16
N ILE A 165 3.72 -35.69 6.70
CA ILE A 165 4.12 -34.54 5.88
C ILE A 165 3.32 -34.50 4.58
N LEU A 166 3.12 -35.65 3.93
CA LEU A 166 2.32 -35.75 2.71
C LEU A 166 0.87 -35.31 2.96
N LEU A 167 0.26 -35.79 4.05
CA LEU A 167 -1.10 -35.41 4.45
C LEU A 167 -1.24 -33.91 4.71
N LEU A 168 -0.32 -33.33 5.50
CA LEU A 168 -0.37 -31.90 5.84
C LEU A 168 -0.12 -31.02 4.60
N ARG A 169 0.78 -31.44 3.69
CA ARG A 169 0.98 -30.77 2.40
C ARG A 169 -0.26 -30.84 1.52
N TYR A 170 -0.91 -32.00 1.46
CA TYR A 170 -2.18 -32.17 0.75
C TYR A 170 -3.25 -31.21 1.29
N GLN A 171 -3.44 -31.15 2.61
CA GLN A 171 -4.40 -30.24 3.24
C GLN A 171 -4.10 -28.78 2.90
N SER A 172 -2.83 -28.38 2.97
CA SER A 172 -2.39 -27.03 2.61
C SER A 172 -2.65 -26.69 1.15
N GLN A 173 -2.32 -27.59 0.23
CA GLN A 173 -2.52 -27.38 -1.20
C GLN A 173 -3.99 -27.32 -1.58
N VAL A 174 -4.83 -28.18 -1.01
CA VAL A 174 -6.28 -28.13 -1.18
C VAL A 174 -6.83 -26.80 -0.66
N ALA A 175 -6.41 -26.35 0.53
CA ALA A 175 -6.81 -25.05 1.06
C ALA A 175 -6.38 -23.89 0.14
N GLY A 176 -5.16 -23.96 -0.42
CA GLY A 176 -4.67 -22.98 -1.40
C GLY A 176 -5.49 -22.94 -2.69
N TRP A 177 -5.82 -24.10 -3.26
CA TRP A 177 -6.67 -24.19 -4.46
C TRP A 177 -8.11 -23.75 -4.20
N LEU A 178 -8.67 -24.11 -3.05
CA LEU A 178 -10.00 -23.64 -2.63
C LEU A 178 -10.03 -22.12 -2.47
N LEU A 179 -8.99 -21.52 -1.86
CA LEU A 179 -8.86 -20.07 -1.75
C LEU A 179 -8.86 -19.41 -3.15
N ILE A 180 -8.06 -19.93 -4.09
CA ILE A 180 -8.02 -19.42 -5.47
C ILE A 180 -9.40 -19.53 -6.11
N ALA A 181 -10.06 -20.68 -6.01
CA ALA A 181 -11.38 -20.90 -6.60
C ALA A 181 -12.42 -19.90 -6.05
N VAL A 182 -12.47 -19.72 -4.72
CA VAL A 182 -13.39 -18.77 -4.07
C VAL A 182 -13.13 -17.34 -4.54
N VAL A 183 -11.86 -16.94 -4.67
CA VAL A 183 -11.48 -15.59 -5.14
C VAL A 183 -11.90 -15.39 -6.58
N VAL A 184 -11.61 -16.34 -7.48
CA VAL A 184 -11.98 -16.26 -8.89
C VAL A 184 -13.50 -16.19 -9.07
N ILE A 185 -14.25 -17.03 -8.35
CA ILE A 185 -15.72 -17.02 -8.38
C ILE A 185 -16.24 -15.68 -7.86
N THR A 186 -15.70 -15.17 -6.75
CA THR A 186 -16.11 -13.88 -6.17
C THR A 186 -15.86 -12.72 -7.13
N VAL A 187 -14.69 -12.69 -7.77
CA VAL A 187 -14.35 -11.67 -8.79
C VAL A 187 -15.31 -11.79 -9.98
N PHE A 188 -15.51 -12.99 -10.50
CA PHE A 188 -16.45 -13.23 -11.61
C PHE A 188 -17.88 -12.76 -11.27
N LEU A 189 -18.41 -13.17 -10.12
CA LEU A 189 -19.73 -12.74 -9.66
C LEU A 189 -19.80 -11.23 -9.46
N SER A 190 -18.74 -10.59 -8.96
CA SER A 190 -18.71 -9.13 -8.81
C SER A 190 -18.80 -8.41 -10.16
N TYR A 191 -18.13 -8.93 -11.20
CA TYR A 191 -18.24 -8.40 -12.57
C TYR A 191 -19.63 -8.63 -13.16
N CYS A 192 -20.22 -9.81 -12.95
CA CYS A 192 -21.58 -10.11 -13.40
C CYS A 192 -22.60 -9.20 -12.74
N LEU A 193 -22.53 -9.03 -11.41
CA LEU A 193 -23.43 -8.15 -10.65
C LEU A 193 -23.25 -6.69 -11.06
N ALA A 194 -22.00 -6.20 -11.16
CA ALA A 194 -21.72 -4.85 -11.62
C ALA A 194 -22.28 -4.61 -13.04
N SER A 195 -22.22 -5.60 -13.91
CA SER A 195 -22.75 -5.51 -15.29
C SER A 195 -24.28 -5.58 -15.34
N CYS A 196 -24.91 -6.45 -14.54
CA CYS A 196 -26.37 -6.59 -14.47
C CYS A 196 -27.06 -5.39 -13.80
N PHE A 197 -26.41 -4.77 -12.80
CA PHE A 197 -26.95 -3.63 -12.07
C PHE A 197 -26.43 -2.28 -12.57
N SER A 198 -25.58 -2.26 -13.62
CA SER A 198 -25.14 -1.00 -14.22
C SER A 198 -26.31 -0.37 -14.98
N PRO A 199 -26.76 0.84 -14.59
CA PRO A 199 -27.74 1.58 -15.39
C PRO A 199 -27.13 2.09 -16.71
N LEU A 200 -25.81 1.99 -16.87
CA LEU A 200 -25.06 2.45 -18.04
C LEU A 200 -24.72 1.28 -18.95
N SER A 201 -24.93 1.45 -20.25
CA SER A 201 -24.46 0.51 -21.29
C SER A 201 -22.93 0.31 -21.19
N PHE A 202 -22.42 -0.87 -21.56
CA PHE A 202 -20.99 -1.21 -21.52
C PHE A 202 -20.11 -0.15 -22.22
N LEU A 203 -20.56 0.37 -23.37
CA LEU A 203 -19.82 1.40 -24.11
C LEU A 203 -19.76 2.74 -23.33
N HIS A 204 -20.86 3.07 -22.64
CA HIS A 204 -20.97 4.26 -21.81
C HIS A 204 -20.07 4.16 -20.56
N PHE A 205 -20.00 2.98 -19.93
CA PHE A 205 -19.07 2.74 -18.82
C PHE A 205 -17.60 2.88 -19.26
N ARG A 206 -17.25 2.35 -20.45
CA ARG A 206 -15.89 2.49 -21.00
C ARG A 206 -15.54 3.95 -21.29
N TYR A 207 -16.47 4.69 -21.90
CA TYR A 207 -16.31 6.13 -22.11
C TYR A 207 -16.13 6.87 -20.79
N TRP A 208 -16.99 6.62 -19.81
CA TRP A 208 -16.92 7.21 -18.47
C TRP A 208 -15.57 6.97 -17.80
N SER A 209 -15.08 5.72 -17.80
CA SER A 209 -13.77 5.39 -17.22
C SER A 209 -12.63 6.13 -17.92
N THR A 210 -12.72 6.31 -19.24
CA THR A 210 -11.71 7.02 -20.03
C THR A 210 -11.78 8.52 -19.75
N TYR A 211 -13.00 9.08 -19.69
CA TYR A 211 -13.22 10.48 -19.36
C TYR A 211 -12.64 10.83 -17.99
N VAL A 212 -12.94 10.05 -16.95
CA VAL A 212 -12.41 10.30 -15.58
C VAL A 212 -10.88 10.22 -15.55
N HIS A 213 -10.28 9.34 -16.34
CA HIS A 213 -8.82 9.25 -16.45
C HIS A 213 -8.24 10.52 -17.08
N ASN A 214 -8.78 10.94 -18.22
CA ASN A 214 -8.35 12.14 -18.93
C ASN A 214 -8.58 13.42 -18.09
N GLU A 215 -9.71 13.50 -17.39
CA GLU A 215 -10.02 14.60 -16.48
C GLU A 215 -8.96 14.72 -15.39
N GLN A 216 -8.55 13.60 -14.80
CA GLN A 216 -7.54 13.60 -13.76
C GLN A 216 -6.16 13.99 -14.30
N GLU A 217 -5.77 13.48 -15.48
CA GLU A 217 -4.51 13.85 -16.13
C GLU A 217 -4.45 15.35 -16.46
N LEU A 218 -5.51 15.89 -17.08
CA LEU A 218 -5.62 17.32 -17.39
C LEU A 218 -5.66 18.18 -16.12
N PHE A 219 -6.31 17.69 -15.06
CA PHE A 219 -6.35 18.40 -13.79
C PHE A 219 -4.97 18.49 -13.13
N ASP A 220 -4.20 17.40 -13.15
CA ASP A 220 -2.84 17.38 -12.59
C ASP A 220 -1.92 18.31 -13.40
N GLU A 221 -2.02 18.31 -14.73
CA GLU A 221 -1.27 19.24 -15.60
C GLU A 221 -1.65 20.71 -15.33
N ALA A 222 -2.95 21.02 -15.28
CA ALA A 222 -3.43 22.36 -15.01
C ALA A 222 -3.01 22.85 -13.61
N THR A 223 -3.03 21.95 -12.62
CA THR A 223 -2.61 22.27 -11.24
C THR A 223 -1.11 22.55 -11.16
N ASP A 224 -0.27 21.76 -11.85
CA ASP A 224 1.17 22.01 -11.92
C ASP A 224 1.46 23.37 -12.56
N GLN A 225 0.89 23.64 -13.73
CA GLN A 225 1.05 24.92 -14.42
C GLN A 225 0.56 26.10 -13.57
N HIS A 226 -0.62 25.99 -12.97
CA HIS A 226 -1.17 27.03 -12.10
C HIS A 226 -0.27 27.27 -10.88
N SER A 227 0.13 26.23 -10.16
CA SER A 227 0.98 26.34 -8.98
C SER A 227 2.33 27.00 -9.31
N ARG A 228 2.89 26.70 -10.48
CA ARG A 228 4.14 27.29 -10.98
C ARG A 228 3.98 28.77 -11.31
N LEU A 229 2.93 29.15 -12.05
CA LEU A 229 2.64 30.56 -12.35
C LEU A 229 2.39 31.36 -11.07
N TYR A 230 1.66 30.78 -10.12
CA TYR A 230 1.34 31.41 -8.85
C TYR A 230 2.60 31.60 -7.98
N ALA A 231 3.45 30.58 -7.89
CA ALA A 231 4.75 30.67 -7.22
C ALA A 231 5.67 31.71 -7.89
N MET A 232 5.69 31.78 -9.22
CA MET A 232 6.47 32.78 -9.96
C MET A 232 6.09 34.22 -9.61
N GLN A 233 4.81 34.52 -9.38
CA GLN A 233 4.37 35.85 -8.96
C GLN A 233 4.94 36.23 -7.58
N HIS A 234 4.95 35.31 -6.63
CA HIS A 234 5.51 35.56 -5.30
C HIS A 234 7.04 35.67 -5.32
N ILE A 235 7.71 34.84 -6.12
CA ILE A 235 9.15 34.91 -6.36
C ILE A 235 9.51 36.27 -7.00
N ARG A 236 8.72 36.73 -7.98
CA ARG A 236 8.88 38.07 -8.58
C ARG A 236 8.76 39.17 -7.56
N LYS A 237 7.79 39.08 -6.64
CA LYS A 237 7.62 40.06 -5.57
C LYS A 237 8.80 40.06 -4.58
N PHE A 238 9.36 38.89 -4.29
CA PHE A 238 10.48 38.73 -3.37
C PHE A 238 11.82 39.21 -3.97
N PHE A 239 12.17 38.74 -5.18
CA PHE A 239 13.46 39.02 -5.82
C PHE A 239 13.43 40.17 -6.85
N GLY A 240 12.26 40.63 -7.28
CA GLY A 240 12.11 41.64 -8.34
C GLY A 240 12.11 41.08 -9.77
N PHE A 241 12.38 39.78 -9.95
CA PHE A 241 12.43 39.14 -11.28
C PHE A 241 11.92 37.68 -11.22
N VAL A 242 11.68 37.08 -12.39
CA VAL A 242 11.20 35.69 -12.53
C VAL A 242 12.34 34.82 -13.11
N PRO A 243 12.53 33.58 -12.64
CA PRO A 243 13.49 32.65 -13.25
C PRO A 243 13.22 32.49 -14.76
N GLY A 244 14.21 32.80 -15.60
CA GLY A 244 14.12 32.71 -17.07
C GLY A 244 13.97 34.06 -17.81
N SER A 245 13.88 35.19 -17.12
CA SER A 245 13.90 36.51 -17.79
C SER A 245 15.33 36.94 -18.13
N GLU A 246 15.63 37.15 -19.42
CA GLU A 246 16.96 37.55 -19.90
C GLU A 246 17.24 39.06 -19.72
N ASN A 247 16.19 39.90 -19.60
CA ASN A 247 16.32 41.36 -19.46
C ASN A 247 15.83 41.85 -18.09
N VAL A 248 16.61 41.61 -17.04
CA VAL A 248 16.29 42.07 -15.66
C VAL A 248 16.81 43.49 -15.46
N LYS A 249 15.90 44.47 -15.39
CA LYS A 249 16.25 45.89 -15.20
C LYS A 249 16.37 46.30 -13.73
N GLU A 250 15.64 45.64 -12.83
CA GLU A 250 15.68 45.90 -11.38
C GLU A 250 15.70 44.58 -10.60
N ILE A 251 16.66 44.44 -9.69
CA ILE A 251 16.78 43.30 -8.78
C ILE A 251 16.52 43.83 -7.37
N ARG A 252 15.50 43.29 -6.70
CA ARG A 252 15.23 43.59 -5.30
C ARG A 252 16.08 42.67 -4.43
N ILE A 253 16.94 43.26 -3.60
CA ILE A 253 17.69 42.52 -2.58
C ILE A 253 16.81 42.44 -1.32
N PRO A 254 16.34 41.25 -0.91
CA PRO A 254 15.55 41.10 0.31
C PRO A 254 16.42 41.32 1.54
N SER A 255 15.85 41.94 2.56
CA SER A 255 16.51 42.17 3.86
C SER A 255 16.65 40.88 4.65
N LEU A 256 17.57 40.86 5.63
CA LEU A 256 17.78 39.70 6.51
C LEU A 256 16.49 39.25 7.22
N ARG A 257 15.60 40.19 7.58
CA ARG A 257 14.30 39.87 8.21
C ARG A 257 13.36 39.14 7.24
N GLU A 258 13.37 39.50 5.97
CA GLU A 258 12.54 38.86 4.94
C GLU A 258 13.06 37.46 4.60
N TRP A 259 14.38 37.27 4.57
CA TRP A 259 15.00 35.95 4.47
C TRP A 259 14.65 35.05 5.65
N GLN A 260 14.71 35.57 6.87
CA GLN A 260 14.32 34.83 8.08
C GLN A 260 12.83 34.45 8.07
N ALA A 261 11.96 35.29 7.50
CA ALA A 261 10.52 35.04 7.42
C ALA A 261 10.17 33.84 6.52
N ILE A 262 10.94 33.58 5.46
CA ILE A 262 10.69 32.47 4.52
C ILE A 262 11.48 31.19 4.82
N SER A 263 12.45 31.24 5.74
CA SER A 263 13.36 30.11 6.05
C SER A 263 12.84 29.15 7.14
N GLY A 264 11.65 29.37 7.68
CA GLY A 264 11.08 28.54 8.74
C GLY A 264 10.60 27.16 8.27
N LEU A 265 10.47 26.20 9.21
CA LEU A 265 9.85 24.90 8.95
C LEU A 265 8.33 25.07 8.78
N ALA A 266 7.87 25.05 7.53
CA ALA A 266 6.49 25.21 7.13
C ALA A 266 5.67 23.93 7.39
N PHE A 267 5.42 23.60 8.66
CA PHE A 267 4.43 22.56 9.00
C PHE A 267 3.16 23.25 9.52
N LEU A 268 2.21 23.50 8.62
CA LEU A 268 0.79 23.80 8.90
C LEU A 268 0.52 25.12 9.64
N LYS A 269 0.46 26.23 8.88
CA LYS A 269 -0.23 27.42 9.37
C LYS A 269 -1.75 27.22 9.22
N ARG A 270 -2.50 27.57 10.27
CA ARG A 270 -3.91 27.17 10.44
C ARG A 270 -4.84 27.93 9.49
N VAL A 271 -5.74 27.13 8.90
CA VAL A 271 -6.87 27.49 8.04
C VAL A 271 -7.80 28.46 8.76
N ASP A 272 -7.90 29.70 8.27
CA ASP A 272 -9.06 30.56 8.49
C ASP A 272 -9.98 30.47 7.26
N ALA A 273 -11.29 30.57 7.51
CA ALA A 273 -12.36 29.91 6.77
C ALA A 273 -12.54 30.25 5.28
N GLU A 274 -11.74 31.12 4.67
CA GLU A 274 -11.91 31.52 3.27
C GLU A 274 -10.63 31.49 2.42
N HIS A 275 -9.40 31.41 2.98
CA HIS A 275 -8.16 31.46 2.19
C HIS A 275 -7.08 30.52 2.74
N TYR A 276 -6.47 29.71 1.86
CA TYR A 276 -5.45 28.72 2.20
C TYR A 276 -4.04 29.24 1.92
N ASP A 277 -3.20 29.35 2.96
CA ASP A 277 -1.79 29.69 2.82
C ASP A 277 -0.95 28.47 2.43
N TYR A 278 -0.62 28.33 1.14
CA TYR A 278 0.17 27.21 0.61
C TYR A 278 1.66 27.16 1.04
N SER A 279 2.26 28.27 1.51
CA SER A 279 3.66 28.31 1.97
C SER A 279 3.98 29.54 2.83
N LEU A 280 5.13 29.54 3.53
CA LEU A 280 5.62 30.73 4.25
C LEU A 280 5.94 31.89 3.30
N LEU A 281 6.36 31.60 2.07
CA LEU A 281 6.56 32.61 1.02
C LEU A 281 5.22 33.25 0.61
N HIS A 282 4.15 32.45 0.50
CA HIS A 282 2.80 32.94 0.22
C HIS A 282 2.27 33.86 1.33
N ASP A 283 2.37 33.44 2.60
CA ASP A 283 1.97 34.26 3.76
C ASP A 283 2.78 35.57 3.88
N TRP A 284 4.10 35.53 3.65
CA TRP A 284 4.92 36.75 3.59
C TRP A 284 4.44 37.70 2.48
N ALA A 285 4.15 37.15 1.30
CA ALA A 285 3.72 37.93 0.15
C ALA A 285 2.37 38.62 0.37
N LEU A 286 1.43 37.94 1.05
CA LEU A 286 0.12 38.50 1.41
C LEU A 286 0.25 39.61 2.47
N ARG A 287 1.01 39.40 3.55
CA ARG A 287 1.26 40.44 4.58
C ARG A 287 1.89 41.71 4.01
N GLY A 288 2.81 41.55 3.07
CA GLY A 288 3.46 42.68 2.40
C GLY A 288 2.51 43.52 1.55
N SER A 289 1.38 42.97 1.08
CA SER A 289 0.38 43.71 0.30
C SER A 289 -0.41 44.73 1.14
N VAL A 290 -0.48 44.52 2.45
CA VAL A 290 -1.28 45.36 3.36
C VAL A 290 -0.51 46.60 3.83
N ASN A 291 0.83 46.61 3.75
CA ASN A 291 1.69 47.64 4.37
C ASN A 291 2.73 48.31 3.44
N GLY A 292 2.73 48.06 2.14
CA GLY A 292 3.80 48.52 1.23
C GLY A 292 3.48 49.78 0.42
N LYS A 293 4.22 50.88 0.66
CA LYS A 293 4.38 52.00 -0.30
C LYS A 293 5.07 51.48 -1.56
N TYR A 294 4.34 51.41 -2.68
CA TYR A 294 4.94 51.24 -4.00
C TYR A 294 5.51 52.59 -4.44
N LEU A 295 6.80 52.64 -4.76
CA LEU A 295 7.35 53.73 -5.56
C LEU A 295 6.92 53.46 -7.00
N LYS A 296 6.03 54.30 -7.53
CA LYS A 296 5.80 54.40 -8.98
C LYS A 296 7.08 54.94 -9.60
N THR A 297 7.67 54.17 -10.51
CA THR A 297 8.49 54.72 -11.59
C THR A 297 7.62 54.72 -12.83
N ASP A 298 7.68 55.85 -13.50
CA ASP A 298 6.68 56.40 -14.40
C ASP A 298 6.20 55.44 -15.49
N GLU A 299 4.91 55.58 -15.80
CA GLU A 299 4.36 55.27 -17.11
C GLU A 299 5.14 56.05 -18.17
N ASP A 300 5.59 55.37 -19.21
CA ASP A 300 5.34 55.74 -20.62
C ASP A 300 6.26 54.96 -21.58
N PRO A 301 5.84 54.73 -22.84
CA PRO A 301 4.53 54.30 -23.33
C PRO A 301 4.57 52.89 -23.96
#